data_AF-A0A925J0T5-F1
#
_entry.id   AF-A0A925J0T5-F1
#
_cell.length_a   1.000
_cell.length_b   1.000
_cell.length_c   1.000
_cell.angle_alpha   90.00
_cell.angle_beta   90.00
_cell.angle_gamma   90.00
#
_symmetry.space_group_name_H-M   'P 1'
#
loop_
_entity.id
_entity.type
_entity.pdbx_description
1 polymer ?
#
loop_
_entity_poly.entity_id
_entity_poly.type
_entity_poly.pdbx_seq_one_letter_code
_entity_poly.pdbx_strand_id
1 'polypeptide(L)'
;RALRQVETPLVLYFHEDYFLEAPVHVAFIDEMATKMLADPSIRHIGLTHFGSDGPFAHADDARLCQISQDARYRLSTQVGLWRVETLLRYLRPEENAWMFEIYGSARARKVTETLLTTNRAVLHPRLGTGVVQYTITGIIKGRWHPAMPALFEKHGLAVDFSKRGFFAPRPALLNRWDIFRKLITHPSRFLEVAPTLLKRIRRVNGES
;
A
#
# COMPACT_ATOMS: atom_id res chain seq x y z
N ARG A 1 -7.22 16.14 -4.29
CA ARG A 1 -8.26 17.10 -3.87
C ARG A 1 -8.81 16.74 -2.50
N ALA A 2 -9.22 15.48 -2.25
CA ALA A 2 -9.69 15.01 -0.94
C ALA A 2 -8.74 15.32 0.24
N LEU A 3 -7.44 15.03 0.13
CA LEU A 3 -6.49 15.26 1.22
C LEU A 3 -6.39 16.74 1.68
N ARG A 4 -6.71 17.71 0.82
CA ARG A 4 -6.71 19.15 1.17
C ARG A 4 -7.94 19.58 1.99
N GLN A 5 -8.93 18.69 2.12
CA GLN A 5 -10.14 18.91 2.93
C GLN A 5 -9.98 18.35 4.34
N VAL A 6 -8.87 17.67 4.64
CA VAL A 6 -8.59 17.16 5.99
C VAL A 6 -8.14 18.32 6.86
N GLU A 7 -8.92 18.63 7.91
CA GLU A 7 -8.68 19.73 8.83
C GLU A 7 -7.78 19.33 10.02
N THR A 8 -7.57 18.04 10.22
CA THR A 8 -6.67 17.49 11.24
C THR A 8 -5.23 17.37 10.73
N PRO A 9 -4.22 17.44 11.61
CA PRO A 9 -2.82 17.29 11.19
C PRO A 9 -2.48 15.88 10.67
N LEU A 10 -3.28 14.89 11.08
CA LEU A 10 -3.14 13.49 10.69
C LEU A 10 -4.31 13.04 9.81
N VAL A 11 -4.04 12.08 8.93
CA VAL A 11 -5.04 11.36 8.14
C VAL A 11 -4.81 9.86 8.29
N LEU A 12 -5.89 9.10 8.47
CA LEU A 12 -5.89 7.66 8.26
C LEU A 12 -6.12 7.39 6.77
N TYR A 13 -5.09 6.94 6.08
CA TYR A 13 -5.18 6.60 4.66
C TYR A 13 -5.73 5.18 4.50
N PHE A 14 -6.80 5.03 3.69
CA PHE A 14 -7.41 3.74 3.37
C PHE A 14 -8.01 3.75 1.96
N HIS A 15 -7.91 2.64 1.24
CA HIS A 15 -8.48 2.49 -0.10
C HIS A 15 -9.95 2.06 -0.03
N GLU A 16 -10.77 2.56 -0.95
CA GLU A 16 -12.21 2.28 -1.00
C GLU A 16 -12.56 0.82 -1.36
N ASP A 17 -11.63 0.10 -1.99
CA ASP A 17 -11.82 -1.28 -2.47
C ASP A 17 -11.15 -2.33 -1.58
N TYR A 18 -10.74 -1.93 -0.37
CA TYR A 18 -10.21 -2.82 0.65
C TYR A 18 -11.34 -3.33 1.54
N PHE A 19 -11.49 -4.66 1.57
CA PHE A 19 -12.55 -5.31 2.34
C PHE A 19 -12.00 -5.83 3.66
N LEU A 20 -12.48 -5.28 4.77
CA LEU A 20 -12.11 -5.72 6.11
C LEU A 20 -12.52 -7.18 6.33
N GLU A 21 -11.60 -7.98 6.87
CA GLU A 21 -11.80 -9.41 7.11
C GLU A 21 -12.08 -9.73 8.60
N ALA A 22 -11.77 -8.78 9.48
CA ALA A 22 -11.87 -8.91 10.93
C ALA A 22 -12.08 -7.52 11.57
N PRO A 23 -12.53 -7.47 12.85
CA PRO A 23 -12.57 -6.23 13.62
C PRO A 23 -11.21 -5.52 13.64
N VAL A 24 -11.23 -4.20 13.46
CA VAL A 24 -10.05 -3.35 13.49
C VAL A 24 -9.63 -3.10 14.93
N HIS A 25 -8.33 -3.13 15.22
CA HIS A 25 -7.81 -2.79 16.55
C HIS A 25 -7.79 -1.26 16.76
N VAL A 26 -8.96 -0.66 16.98
CA VAL A 26 -9.14 0.80 17.09
C VAL A 26 -8.25 1.42 18.17
N ALA A 27 -8.21 0.85 19.37
CA ALA A 27 -7.39 1.37 20.47
C ALA A 27 -5.89 1.51 20.11
N PHE A 28 -5.34 0.59 19.31
CA PHE A 28 -3.97 0.68 18.85
C PHE A 28 -3.79 1.84 17.84
N ILE A 29 -4.76 2.05 16.95
CA ILE A 29 -4.74 3.17 15.99
C ILE A 29 -4.78 4.51 16.74
N ASP A 30 -5.63 4.64 17.75
CA ASP A 30 -5.73 5.84 18.59
C ASP A 30 -4.45 6.11 19.37
N GLU A 31 -3.83 5.06 19.90
CA GLU A 31 -2.53 5.15 20.55
C GLU A 31 -1.44 5.63 19.58
N MET A 32 -1.39 5.09 18.37
CA MET A 32 -0.43 5.51 17.34
C MET A 32 -0.68 6.94 16.86
N ALA A 33 -1.94 7.36 16.73
CA ALA A 33 -2.29 8.74 16.42
C ALA A 33 -1.85 9.68 17.54
N THR A 34 -2.09 9.32 18.80
CA THR A 34 -1.64 10.08 19.97
C THR A 34 -0.11 10.19 20.01
N LYS A 35 0.60 9.09 19.73
CA LYS A 35 2.06 9.08 19.62
C LYS A 35 2.56 10.03 18.53
N MET A 36 1.93 10.04 17.36
CA MET A 36 2.27 11.00 16.30
C MET A 36 1.92 12.43 16.71
N LEU A 37 0.80 12.70 17.39
CA LEU A 37 0.49 14.05 17.85
C LEU A 37 1.52 14.56 18.87
N ALA A 38 1.98 13.68 19.78
CA ALA A 38 3.00 14.00 20.78
C ALA A 38 4.42 14.14 20.20
N ASP A 39 4.74 13.38 19.14
CA ASP A 39 6.04 13.43 18.47
C ASP A 39 5.91 13.88 16.99
N PRO A 40 6.06 15.19 16.73
CA PRO A 40 6.11 15.79 15.38
C PRO A 40 7.11 15.14 14.41
N SER A 41 8.17 14.48 14.91
CA SER A 41 9.20 13.90 14.06
C SER A 41 8.72 12.66 13.31
N ILE A 42 7.76 11.92 13.86
CA ILE A 42 7.14 10.76 13.22
C ILE A 42 6.20 11.25 12.12
N ARG A 43 6.53 10.91 10.86
CA ARG A 43 5.80 11.40 9.68
C ARG A 43 4.77 10.41 9.14
N HIS A 44 4.96 9.12 9.42
CA HIS A 44 4.11 8.04 8.98
C HIS A 44 4.19 6.85 9.94
N ILE A 45 3.06 6.15 10.15
CA ILE A 45 3.01 4.82 10.75
C ILE A 45 2.16 3.91 9.85
N GLY A 46 2.79 2.93 9.20
CA GLY A 46 2.10 1.84 8.51
C GLY A 46 1.42 0.91 9.51
N LEU A 47 0.15 0.58 9.28
CA LEU A 47 -0.72 -0.17 10.20
C LEU A 47 -0.94 -1.62 9.76
N THR A 48 -0.12 -2.11 8.84
CA THR A 48 -0.32 -3.40 8.17
C THR A 48 0.94 -4.23 8.16
N HIS A 49 0.77 -5.55 8.20
CA HIS A 49 1.88 -6.50 8.12
C HIS A 49 2.51 -6.59 6.72
N PHE A 50 1.96 -5.88 5.73
CA PHE A 50 2.49 -5.73 4.37
C PHE A 50 2.57 -4.25 3.99
N GLY A 51 3.17 -3.93 2.84
CA GLY A 51 3.44 -2.57 2.39
C GLY A 51 4.94 -2.36 2.21
N SER A 52 5.55 -1.56 3.07
CA SER A 52 7.01 -1.33 3.06
C SER A 52 7.76 -2.66 3.14
N ASP A 53 8.83 -2.79 2.37
CA ASP A 53 9.70 -3.94 2.34
C ASP A 53 11.09 -3.48 2.79
N GLY A 54 11.75 -4.27 3.63
CA GLY A 54 12.89 -3.83 4.43
C GLY A 54 14.07 -3.23 3.63
N PRO A 55 15.13 -2.80 4.33
CA PRO A 55 15.40 -3.11 5.72
C PRO A 55 14.60 -2.27 6.73
N PHE A 56 14.51 -2.80 7.95
CA PHE A 56 13.88 -2.15 9.08
C PHE A 56 14.87 -2.05 10.25
N ALA A 57 14.82 -0.95 10.99
CA ALA A 57 15.53 -0.78 12.25
C ALA A 57 14.55 -0.87 13.43
N HIS A 58 15.08 -1.13 14.62
CA HIS A 58 14.29 -1.07 15.84
C HIS A 58 13.84 0.36 16.13
N ALA A 59 12.59 0.50 16.59
CA ALA A 59 12.08 1.74 17.16
C ALA A 59 11.99 1.58 18.68
N ASP A 60 11.84 2.69 19.41
CA ASP A 60 11.70 2.67 20.88
C ASP A 60 10.47 1.86 21.33
N ASP A 61 9.42 1.85 20.51
CA ASP A 61 8.26 0.98 20.71
C ASP A 61 8.50 -0.37 20.01
N ALA A 62 8.58 -1.45 20.79
CA ALA A 62 8.82 -2.80 20.28
C ALA A 62 7.75 -3.30 19.28
N ARG A 63 6.55 -2.70 19.29
CA ARG A 63 5.48 -3.00 18.34
C ARG A 63 5.67 -2.30 16.99
N LEU A 64 6.67 -1.43 16.86
CA LEU A 64 7.00 -0.69 15.66
C LEU A 64 8.42 -1.00 15.18
N CYS A 65 8.65 -0.76 13.91
CA CYS A 65 9.98 -0.72 13.32
C CYS A 65 10.12 0.57 12.51
N GLN A 66 11.32 1.13 12.51
CA GLN A 66 11.66 2.23 11.62
C GLN A 66 11.95 1.69 10.22
N ILE A 67 11.33 2.30 9.22
CA ILE A 67 11.56 2.01 7.81
C ILE A 67 12.88 2.69 7.41
N SER A 68 13.88 1.89 7.05
CA SER A 68 15.21 2.40 6.69
C SER A 68 15.17 3.30 5.46
N GLN A 69 16.17 4.17 5.34
CA GLN A 69 16.28 5.12 4.22
C GLN A 69 16.24 4.40 2.87
N ASP A 70 16.88 3.23 2.79
CA ASP A 70 17.03 2.40 1.60
C ASP A 70 15.96 1.31 1.43
N ALA A 71 14.93 1.29 2.29
CA ALA A 71 13.83 0.33 2.25
C ALA A 71 13.04 0.39 0.94
N ARG A 72 12.69 -0.78 0.40
CA ARG A 72 11.83 -0.88 -0.79
C ARG A 72 10.40 -0.48 -0.43
N TYR A 73 9.73 0.26 -1.29
CA TYR A 73 8.39 0.81 -1.00
C TYR A 73 8.35 1.57 0.34
N ARG A 74 9.41 2.35 0.62
CA ARG A 74 9.52 3.17 1.84
C ARG A 74 8.28 4.04 2.08
N LEU A 75 7.67 4.54 1.02
CA LEU A 75 6.29 5.02 1.04
C LEU A 75 5.38 3.93 0.48
N SER A 76 4.33 3.63 1.23
CA SER A 76 3.32 2.65 0.81
C SER A 76 1.92 3.24 0.87
N THR A 77 1.06 2.77 -0.03
CA THR A 77 -0.37 3.04 -0.10
C THR A 77 -1.19 1.97 0.63
N GLN A 78 -0.56 1.22 1.54
CA GLN A 78 -1.32 0.42 2.49
C GLN A 78 -1.88 1.29 3.61
N VAL A 79 -2.76 0.71 4.43
CA VAL A 79 -3.39 1.44 5.55
C VAL A 79 -2.34 1.99 6.48
N GLY A 80 -2.44 3.29 6.76
CA GLY A 80 -1.48 3.94 7.61
C GLY A 80 -1.90 5.33 8.03
N LEU A 81 -1.35 5.75 9.16
CA LEU A 81 -1.44 7.12 9.63
C LEU A 81 -0.36 7.95 8.92
N TRP A 82 -0.76 9.11 8.45
CA TRP A 82 0.15 10.06 7.80
C TRP A 82 -0.04 11.44 8.40
N ARG A 83 1.05 12.19 8.51
CA ARG A 83 0.92 13.65 8.53
C ARG A 83 0.42 14.13 7.19
N VAL A 84 -0.62 14.95 7.21
CA VAL A 84 -1.23 15.50 5.99
C VAL A 84 -0.19 16.23 5.14
N GLU A 85 0.65 17.06 5.76
CA GLU A 85 1.72 17.78 5.08
C GLU A 85 2.77 16.87 4.42
N THR A 86 3.14 15.76 5.09
CA THR A 86 4.12 14.80 4.56
C THR A 86 3.54 14.09 3.35
N LEU A 87 2.31 13.60 3.45
CA LEU A 87 1.67 12.92 2.32
C LEU A 87 1.48 13.86 1.13
N LEU A 88 1.05 15.11 1.37
CA LEU A 88 0.95 16.14 0.33
C LEU A 88 2.29 16.44 -0.35
N ARG A 89 3.40 16.47 0.41
CA ARG A 89 4.74 16.72 -0.13
C ARG A 89 5.15 15.67 -1.15
N TYR A 90 4.82 14.41 -0.91
CA TYR A 90 5.22 13.30 -1.78
C TYR A 90 4.26 13.05 -2.95
N LEU A 91 3.00 13.45 -2.84
CA LEU A 91 2.02 13.29 -3.91
C LEU A 91 2.36 14.13 -5.14
N ARG A 92 2.12 13.54 -6.31
CA ARG A 92 2.21 14.22 -7.61
C ARG A 92 0.93 13.97 -8.40
N PRO A 93 0.30 15.00 -9.00
CA PRO A 93 -0.96 14.86 -9.74
C PRO A 93 -0.94 13.80 -10.85
N GLU A 94 0.23 13.56 -11.44
CA GLU A 94 0.48 12.65 -12.55
C GLU A 94 0.76 11.19 -12.13
N GLU A 95 0.84 10.91 -10.83
CA GLU A 95 1.14 9.58 -10.28
C GLU A 95 -0.12 8.87 -9.80
N ASN A 96 -0.29 7.61 -10.22
CA ASN A 96 -1.23 6.69 -9.58
C ASN A 96 -0.60 6.08 -8.31
N ALA A 97 -1.38 5.33 -7.52
CA ALA A 97 -0.93 4.74 -6.25
C ALA A 97 0.40 3.95 -6.40
N TRP A 98 0.50 3.05 -7.38
CA TRP A 98 1.72 2.28 -7.62
C TRP A 98 2.91 3.16 -8.04
N MET A 99 2.68 4.15 -8.91
CA MET A 99 3.72 5.11 -9.29
C MET A 99 4.19 5.92 -8.08
N PHE A 100 3.27 6.34 -7.21
CA PHE A 100 3.59 7.02 -5.96
C PHE A 100 4.43 6.13 -5.04
N GLU A 101 4.11 4.85 -4.88
CA GLU A 101 4.93 3.94 -4.05
C GLU A 101 6.37 3.84 -4.58
N ILE A 102 6.57 3.80 -5.90
CA ILE A 102 7.91 3.71 -6.49
C ILE A 102 8.63 5.05 -6.48
N TYR A 103 8.08 6.06 -7.14
CA TYR A 103 8.72 7.35 -7.33
C TYR A 103 8.72 8.16 -6.04
N GLY A 104 7.66 8.06 -5.24
CA GLY A 104 7.60 8.64 -3.90
C GLY A 104 8.64 8.03 -2.98
N SER A 105 8.85 6.72 -3.01
CA SER A 105 9.96 6.09 -2.25
C SER A 105 11.33 6.56 -2.71
N ALA A 106 11.52 6.77 -4.02
CA ALA A 106 12.76 7.33 -4.55
C ALA A 106 12.99 8.78 -4.09
N ARG A 107 11.93 9.59 -3.97
CA ARG A 107 11.99 10.93 -3.38
C ARG A 107 12.26 10.88 -1.88
N ALA A 108 11.57 10.02 -1.15
CA ALA A 108 11.72 9.87 0.29
C ALA A 108 13.13 9.43 0.69
N ARG A 109 13.80 8.61 -0.13
CA ARG A 109 15.24 8.26 0.03
C ARG A 109 16.17 9.46 0.13
N LYS A 110 15.78 10.64 -0.37
CA LYS A 110 16.59 11.86 -0.32
C LYS A 110 16.30 12.75 0.90
N VAL A 111 15.28 12.40 1.69
CA VAL A 111 14.84 13.18 2.85
C VAL A 111 14.97 12.32 4.10
N THR A 112 15.67 12.80 5.12
CA THR A 112 15.79 12.09 6.39
C THR A 112 14.54 12.39 7.23
N GLU A 113 13.63 11.42 7.30
CA GLU A 113 12.40 11.50 8.08
C GLU A 113 12.11 10.16 8.77
N THR A 114 11.50 10.24 9.94
CA THR A 114 11.06 9.07 10.71
C THR A 114 9.77 8.53 10.11
N LEU A 115 9.88 7.40 9.41
CA LEU A 115 8.76 6.62 8.91
C LEU A 115 8.76 5.28 9.64
N LEU A 116 7.64 4.92 10.25
CA LEU A 116 7.50 3.69 11.01
C LEU A 116 6.50 2.75 10.34
N THR A 117 6.55 1.48 10.71
CA THR A 117 5.56 0.45 10.37
C THR A 117 5.39 -0.50 11.55
N THR A 118 4.27 -1.21 11.62
CA THR A 118 4.09 -2.28 12.61
C THR A 118 5.17 -3.34 12.51
N ASN A 119 5.71 -3.76 13.65
CA ASN A 119 6.64 -4.86 13.77
C ASN A 119 5.91 -6.19 13.53
N ARG A 120 6.23 -6.87 12.43
CA ARG A 120 5.58 -8.11 11.98
C ARG A 120 5.85 -9.30 12.91
N ALA A 121 6.89 -9.24 13.74
CA ALA A 121 7.16 -10.29 14.73
C ALA A 121 6.18 -10.22 15.92
N VAL A 122 5.57 -9.06 16.16
CA VAL A 122 4.67 -8.80 17.29
C VAL A 122 3.22 -8.66 16.82
N LEU A 123 3.01 -7.92 15.73
CA LEU A 123 1.72 -7.57 15.17
C LEU A 123 1.53 -8.25 13.82
N HIS A 124 0.88 -9.42 13.82
CA HIS A 124 0.62 -10.18 12.61
C HIS A 124 -0.73 -10.91 12.68
N PRO A 125 -1.53 -10.94 11.59
CA PRO A 125 -2.83 -11.62 11.60
C PRO A 125 -2.77 -13.10 12.01
N ARG A 126 -1.73 -13.82 11.57
CA ARG A 126 -1.49 -15.23 11.97
C ARG A 126 -1.25 -15.44 13.47
N LEU A 127 -0.91 -14.39 14.21
CA LEU A 127 -0.76 -14.42 15.66
C LEU A 127 -2.01 -13.92 16.39
N GLY A 128 -3.06 -13.53 15.66
CA GLY A 128 -4.25 -12.88 16.23
C GLY A 128 -4.04 -11.41 16.63
N THR A 129 -2.87 -10.84 16.35
CA THR A 129 -2.48 -9.47 16.77
C THR A 129 -2.42 -8.47 15.62
N GLY A 130 -3.00 -8.81 14.46
CA GLY A 130 -3.06 -7.90 13.31
C GLY A 130 -3.92 -6.67 13.59
N VAL A 131 -3.42 -5.47 13.25
CA VAL A 131 -4.11 -4.19 13.51
C VAL A 131 -5.28 -3.97 12.54
N VAL A 132 -5.00 -4.04 11.24
CA VAL A 132 -5.99 -3.92 10.16
C VAL A 132 -5.84 -5.11 9.22
N GLN A 133 -6.89 -5.93 9.12
CA GLN A 133 -6.92 -7.13 8.28
C GLN A 133 -7.90 -6.93 7.14
N TYR A 134 -7.43 -7.03 5.90
CA TYR A 134 -8.27 -6.81 4.73
C TYR A 134 -7.76 -7.57 3.51
N THR A 135 -8.68 -7.88 2.62
CA THR A 135 -8.36 -8.36 1.28
C THR A 135 -8.07 -7.15 0.39
N ILE A 136 -6.91 -7.15 -0.26
CA ILE A 136 -6.54 -6.14 -1.25
C ILE A 136 -7.41 -6.33 -2.49
N THR A 137 -8.06 -5.25 -2.93
CA THR A 137 -8.78 -5.13 -4.21
C THR A 137 -9.87 -6.20 -4.41
N GLY A 138 -11.06 -5.98 -3.83
CA GLY A 138 -12.22 -6.80 -4.19
C GLY A 138 -12.71 -6.58 -5.63
N ILE A 139 -12.20 -5.54 -6.31
CA ILE A 139 -12.50 -5.21 -7.70
C ILE A 139 -11.21 -5.13 -8.52
N ILE A 140 -11.12 -5.91 -9.60
CA ILE A 140 -10.02 -5.86 -10.58
C ILE A 140 -10.58 -5.43 -11.94
N LYS A 141 -10.11 -4.29 -12.45
CA LYS A 141 -10.52 -3.73 -13.76
C LYS A 141 -12.06 -3.66 -13.92
N GLY A 142 -12.74 -3.20 -12.87
CA GLY A 142 -14.21 -3.03 -12.84
C GLY A 142 -15.01 -4.31 -12.56
N ARG A 143 -14.36 -5.46 -12.41
CA ARG A 143 -15.00 -6.77 -12.16
C ARG A 143 -14.65 -7.31 -10.78
N TRP A 144 -15.49 -8.16 -10.22
CA TRP A 144 -15.27 -8.78 -8.91
C TRP A 144 -14.05 -9.69 -8.90
N HIS A 145 -13.27 -9.61 -7.82
CA HIS A 145 -12.25 -10.60 -7.52
C HIS A 145 -12.93 -11.95 -7.21
N PRO A 146 -12.46 -13.09 -7.78
CA PRO A 146 -13.12 -14.39 -7.61
C PRO A 146 -13.27 -14.87 -6.16
N ALA A 147 -12.46 -14.37 -5.23
CA ALA A 147 -12.55 -14.68 -3.81
C ALA A 147 -13.65 -13.92 -3.03
N MET A 148 -14.27 -12.88 -3.62
CA MET A 148 -15.27 -12.05 -2.92
C MET A 148 -16.54 -12.78 -2.49
N PRO A 149 -17.10 -13.74 -3.26
CA PRO A 149 -18.28 -14.49 -2.83
C PRO A 149 -18.07 -15.21 -1.49
N ALA A 150 -16.94 -15.89 -1.32
CA ALA A 150 -16.63 -16.60 -0.07
C ALA A 150 -16.48 -15.64 1.12
N LEU A 151 -15.89 -14.45 0.90
CA LEU A 151 -15.77 -13.44 1.93
C LEU A 151 -17.15 -12.89 2.33
N PHE A 152 -18.00 -12.56 1.36
CA PHE A 152 -19.33 -12.00 1.64
C PHE A 152 -20.25 -13.03 2.29
N GLU A 153 -20.22 -14.28 1.85
CA GLU A 153 -20.97 -15.38 2.46
C GLU A 153 -20.56 -15.59 3.92
N LYS A 154 -19.25 -15.61 4.21
CA LYS A 154 -18.71 -15.71 5.58
C LYS A 154 -19.26 -14.62 6.50
N HIS A 155 -19.52 -13.42 5.97
CA HIS A 155 -20.01 -12.27 6.73
C HIS A 155 -21.52 -12.01 6.55
N GLY A 156 -22.27 -12.92 5.92
CA GLY A 156 -23.71 -12.81 5.75
C GLY A 156 -24.16 -11.64 4.85
N LEU A 157 -23.31 -11.22 3.91
CA LEU A 157 -23.58 -10.09 3.01
C LEU A 157 -24.20 -10.59 1.70
N ALA A 158 -25.43 -10.14 1.41
CA ALA A 158 -26.10 -10.41 0.14
C ALA A 158 -25.65 -9.39 -0.93
N VAL A 159 -24.96 -9.86 -1.97
CA VAL A 159 -24.46 -9.02 -3.06
C VAL A 159 -24.84 -9.63 -4.42
N ASP A 160 -25.39 -8.79 -5.30
CA ASP A 160 -25.64 -9.16 -6.69
C ASP A 160 -24.36 -9.03 -7.54
N PHE A 161 -23.69 -10.16 -7.74
CA PHE A 161 -22.46 -10.23 -8.54
C PHE A 161 -22.69 -10.08 -10.05
N SER A 162 -23.93 -10.24 -10.53
CA SER A 162 -24.24 -10.23 -11.97
C SER A 162 -23.99 -8.86 -12.62
N LYS A 163 -24.14 -7.78 -11.85
CA LYS A 163 -23.97 -6.40 -12.33
C LYS A 163 -22.56 -6.09 -12.85
N ARG A 164 -21.52 -6.71 -12.27
CA ARG A 164 -20.11 -6.47 -12.64
C ARG A 164 -19.44 -7.70 -13.25
N GLY A 165 -19.91 -8.90 -12.92
CA GLY A 165 -19.25 -10.16 -13.25
C GLY A 165 -17.87 -10.31 -12.59
N PHE A 166 -17.19 -11.42 -12.87
CA PHE A 166 -15.89 -11.75 -12.27
C PHE A 166 -14.72 -11.43 -13.20
N PHE A 167 -13.60 -11.05 -12.60
CA PHE A 167 -12.35 -10.86 -13.33
C PHE A 167 -11.78 -12.21 -13.77
N ALA A 168 -11.53 -12.35 -15.07
CA ALA A 168 -10.77 -13.46 -15.64
C ALA A 168 -9.42 -12.92 -16.15
N PRO A 169 -8.27 -13.47 -15.70
CA PRO A 169 -6.97 -13.04 -16.18
C PRO A 169 -6.84 -13.31 -17.68
N ARG A 170 -6.35 -12.32 -18.44
CA ARG A 170 -6.01 -12.52 -19.86
C ARG A 170 -4.73 -13.36 -19.98
N PRO A 171 -4.60 -14.16 -21.05
CA PRO A 171 -3.37 -14.91 -21.35
C PRO A 171 -2.13 -13.99 -21.34
N ALA A 172 -1.02 -14.47 -20.79
CA ALA A 172 0.19 -13.67 -20.54
C ALA A 172 0.75 -12.96 -21.78
N LEU A 173 0.56 -13.53 -22.98
CA LEU A 173 1.03 -12.97 -24.25
C LEU A 173 0.42 -11.61 -24.57
N LEU A 174 -0.88 -11.41 -24.32
CA LEU A 174 -1.57 -10.15 -24.62
C LEU A 174 -1.14 -9.02 -23.65
N ASN A 175 -0.83 -9.37 -22.40
CA ASN A 175 -0.33 -8.40 -21.41
C ASN A 175 1.05 -7.83 -21.80
N ARG A 176 1.90 -8.62 -22.48
CA ARG A 176 3.23 -8.18 -22.94
C ARG A 176 3.11 -7.10 -24.01
N TRP A 177 2.18 -7.27 -24.96
CA TRP A 177 1.91 -6.30 -26.02
C TRP A 177 1.34 -4.99 -25.48
N ASP A 178 0.43 -5.03 -24.50
CA ASP A 178 -0.12 -3.83 -23.87
C ASP A 178 0.94 -3.04 -23.08
N ILE A 179 1.84 -3.73 -22.38
CA ILE A 179 2.97 -3.10 -21.68
C ILE A 179 3.91 -2.45 -22.68
N PHE A 180 4.27 -3.17 -23.75
CA PHE A 180 5.12 -2.65 -24.83
C PHE A 180 4.50 -1.43 -25.52
N ARG A 181 3.19 -1.46 -25.81
CA ARG A 181 2.46 -0.33 -26.40
C ARG A 181 2.44 0.89 -25.48
N LYS A 182 2.20 0.70 -24.18
CA LYS A 182 2.25 1.78 -23.18
C LYS A 182 3.66 2.37 -23.01
N LEU A 183 4.69 1.55 -23.17
CA LEU A 183 6.10 1.98 -23.12
C LEU A 183 6.47 2.83 -24.35
N ILE A 184 6.01 2.45 -25.55
CA ILE A 184 6.25 3.22 -26.78
C ILE A 184 5.58 4.60 -26.74
N THR A 185 4.41 4.70 -26.10
CA THR A 185 3.70 5.98 -26.04
C THR A 185 4.35 7.02 -25.11
N HIS A 186 5.27 6.64 -24.21
CA HIS A 186 5.88 7.55 -23.20
C HIS A 186 7.43 7.39 -23.13
N PRO A 187 8.18 7.83 -24.15
CA PRO A 187 9.61 7.53 -24.32
C PRO A 187 10.53 8.12 -23.24
N SER A 188 10.17 9.25 -22.61
CA SER A 188 10.99 9.89 -21.56
C SER A 188 11.04 9.11 -20.23
N ARG A 189 10.17 8.11 -20.05
CA ARG A 189 10.13 7.26 -18.84
C ARG A 189 10.90 5.93 -18.99
N PHE A 190 11.54 5.69 -20.13
CA PHE A 190 12.23 4.43 -20.45
C PHE A 190 13.59 4.30 -19.74
N LEU A 191 14.35 5.39 -19.64
CA LEU A 191 15.74 5.35 -19.17
C LEU A 191 15.89 5.14 -17.65
N GLU A 192 14.90 5.49 -16.83
CA GLU A 192 14.98 5.32 -15.37
C GLU A 192 14.47 3.97 -14.85
N VAL A 193 13.66 3.23 -15.62
CA VAL A 193 12.86 2.09 -15.11
C VAL A 193 13.23 0.75 -15.77
N ALA A 194 14.07 0.76 -16.82
CA ALA A 194 14.50 -0.43 -17.53
C ALA A 194 15.07 -1.54 -16.61
N PRO A 195 15.91 -1.25 -15.60
CA PRO A 195 16.49 -2.31 -14.75
C PRO A 195 15.46 -3.01 -13.87
N THR A 196 14.42 -2.31 -13.43
CA THR A 196 13.41 -2.81 -12.48
C THR A 196 12.29 -3.59 -13.19
N LEU A 197 11.93 -3.17 -14.40
CA LEU A 197 10.97 -3.88 -15.27
C LEU A 197 11.53 -5.21 -15.78
N LEU A 198 12.81 -5.24 -16.18
CA LEU A 198 13.49 -6.47 -16.60
C LEU A 198 13.55 -7.53 -15.49
N LYS A 199 13.76 -7.12 -14.23
CA LYS A 199 13.70 -8.03 -13.07
C LYS A 199 12.30 -8.63 -12.85
N ARG A 200 11.23 -7.87 -13.13
CA ARG A 200 9.85 -8.37 -13.03
C ARG A 200 9.51 -9.34 -14.17
N ILE A 201 10.03 -9.12 -15.37
CA ILE A 201 9.86 -10.03 -16.52
C ILE A 201 10.58 -11.37 -16.26
N ARG A 202 11.82 -11.35 -15.72
CA ARG A 202 12.53 -12.58 -15.32
C ARG A 202 11.79 -13.37 -14.24
N ARG A 203 11.25 -12.69 -13.22
CA ARG A 203 10.45 -13.34 -12.15
C ARG A 203 9.16 -14.00 -12.64
N VAL A 204 8.51 -13.44 -13.67
CA VAL A 204 7.30 -14.03 -14.28
C VAL A 204 7.65 -15.23 -15.17
N ASN A 205 8.90 -15.36 -15.63
CA ASN A 205 9.36 -16.46 -16.48
C ASN A 205 9.98 -17.63 -15.72
N GLY A 206 10.05 -17.59 -14.38
CA GLY A 206 10.59 -18.71 -13.60
C GLY A 206 12.08 -18.98 -13.81
N GLU A 207 12.84 -18.02 -14.33
CA GLU A 207 14.29 -18.11 -14.40
C GLU A 207 14.87 -17.36 -13.19
N SER A 208 15.42 -18.14 -12.26
CA SER A 208 16.17 -17.71 -11.08
C SER A 208 17.44 -16.95 -11.46
#